data_AF-A0ABD1VRI5-F1
#
_entry.id   AF-A0ABD1VRI5-F1
#
_cell.length_a   1.000
_cell.length_b   1.000
_cell.length_c   1.000
_cell.angle_alpha   90.00
_cell.angle_beta   90.00
_cell.angle_gamma   90.00
#
_symmetry.space_group_name_H-M   'P 1'
#
loop_
_entity.id
_entity.type
_entity.pdbx_description
1 polymer ?
#
loop_
_entity_poly.entity_id
_entity_poly.type
_entity_poly.pdbx_seq_one_letter_code
_entity_poly.pdbx_strand_id
1 'polypeptide(L)'
;MMKRRNTTSKVLMYIVSYAPCNPDDGGSIIQDVQISTMITHHQKIVVVDSNMPGGGSRKRRIMSFVGALDLCDGRYDTPFHSLFRTLDIAHHDDSISRISLVLQSQKRWKKQCGKDILLNLRELDDIIPPPPVMFPDDHETWNVQFFRSIDGGAAFGFPETPEEAARAGLVSGKDNIIDLSIQDAYINAIHQAKNFIYVENQYFLGGCFGWHCNDIKVEDIGALNLIPKELSLKIVSKIEAGERFTVYIVVPMWPEGIPESASVQAILDWQRRTMEMMYKDIIQALQAKAIEEDLRNYLTFFCLGNREAKSGEYEPSEKPEPDLDYLKAQEARRFMINVHAKMMIVDDKYIIIGSANINQRSMDGSDQWMVQGILR
;
A
#
# COMPACT_ATOMS: atom_id res chain seq x y z
N MET A 1 31.00 3.15 41.11
CA MET A 1 31.24 3.15 39.64
C MET A 1 30.05 2.44 38.98
N MET A 2 29.04 3.21 38.59
CA MET A 2 27.75 2.73 38.10
C MET A 2 27.93 2.25 36.65
N LYS A 3 27.94 0.92 36.42
CA LYS A 3 27.92 0.35 35.06
C LYS A 3 26.60 0.73 34.41
N ARG A 4 26.63 1.67 33.45
CA ARG A 4 25.52 1.93 32.52
C ARG A 4 25.12 0.59 31.88
N ARG A 5 23.91 0.09 32.16
CA ARG A 5 23.31 -0.99 31.39
C ARG A 5 22.98 -0.41 30.01
N ASN A 6 23.69 -0.85 28.96
CA ASN A 6 23.28 -0.60 27.59
C ASN A 6 21.99 -1.39 27.33
N THR A 7 20.85 -0.74 27.48
CA THR A 7 19.50 -1.24 27.19
C THR A 7 19.05 -0.93 25.76
N THR A 8 19.99 -0.74 24.84
CA THR A 8 19.68 -0.35 23.46
C THR A 8 19.27 -1.59 22.66
N SER A 9 18.02 -1.63 22.18
CA SER A 9 17.60 -2.57 21.14
C SER A 9 18.45 -2.37 19.88
N LYS A 10 18.81 -3.47 19.20
CA LYS A 10 19.56 -3.41 17.96
C LYS A 10 18.57 -3.54 16.80
N VAL A 11 18.76 -2.72 15.79
CA VAL A 11 18.08 -2.93 14.50
C VAL A 11 18.73 -4.17 13.89
N LEU A 12 17.95 -5.25 13.76
CA LEU A 12 18.42 -6.52 13.22
C LEU A 12 18.39 -6.49 11.69
N MET A 13 17.34 -5.87 11.13
CA MET A 13 17.18 -5.72 9.70
C MET A 13 16.33 -4.47 9.42
N TYR A 14 16.85 -3.61 8.56
CA TYR A 14 16.08 -2.53 7.96
C TYR A 14 16.22 -2.68 6.44
N ILE A 15 15.11 -3.00 5.77
CA ILE A 15 15.10 -3.18 4.32
C ILE A 15 14.68 -1.85 3.69
N VAL A 16 15.67 -1.07 3.24
CA VAL A 16 15.48 -0.07 2.18
C VAL A 16 16.33 -0.55 1.02
N SER A 17 15.73 -1.35 0.14
CA SER A 17 16.44 -1.91 -1.00
C SER A 17 16.27 -0.99 -2.21
N TYR A 18 17.33 -0.25 -2.56
CA TYR A 18 17.51 0.29 -3.92
C TYR A 18 18.31 -0.72 -4.75
N ALA A 19 17.87 -1.99 -4.76
CA ALA A 19 18.37 -2.98 -5.72
C ALA A 19 17.62 -2.83 -7.04
N PRO A 20 18.29 -3.03 -8.20
CA PRO A 20 17.60 -3.09 -9.48
C PRO A 20 16.56 -4.21 -9.40
N CYS A 21 15.31 -3.84 -9.62
CA CYS A 21 14.23 -4.79 -9.76
C CYS A 21 13.96 -4.94 -11.25
N ASN A 22 14.12 -6.15 -11.76
CA ASN A 22 13.80 -6.45 -13.15
C ASN A 22 12.37 -6.98 -13.20
N PRO A 23 11.52 -6.50 -14.13
CA PRO A 23 10.24 -7.15 -14.37
C PRO A 23 10.48 -8.57 -14.85
N ASP A 24 9.59 -9.48 -14.46
CA ASP A 24 9.55 -10.83 -15.04
C ASP A 24 9.06 -10.79 -16.50
N ASP A 25 8.11 -9.90 -16.82
CA ASP A 25 7.71 -9.60 -18.20
C ASP A 25 7.37 -8.11 -18.40
N GLY A 26 8.30 -7.31 -18.96
CA GLY A 26 8.03 -5.92 -19.35
C GLY A 26 7.51 -5.78 -20.79
N GLY A 27 7.09 -6.89 -21.41
CA GLY A 27 6.52 -6.93 -22.76
C GLY A 27 7.58 -7.09 -23.85
N SER A 28 7.70 -6.10 -24.73
CA SER A 28 8.71 -6.12 -25.81
C SER A 28 10.09 -5.71 -25.30
N ILE A 29 11.17 -6.17 -25.94
CA ILE A 29 12.56 -5.82 -25.57
C ILE A 29 12.79 -4.30 -25.42
N ILE A 30 12.15 -3.48 -26.27
CA ILE A 30 12.26 -2.02 -26.20
C ILE A 30 11.52 -1.47 -24.97
N GLN A 31 10.38 -2.05 -24.65
CA GLN A 31 9.56 -1.69 -23.50
C GLN A 31 10.21 -2.16 -22.19
N ASP A 32 10.79 -3.36 -22.14
CA ASP A 32 11.59 -3.88 -21.03
C ASP A 32 12.72 -2.90 -20.64
N VAL A 33 13.47 -2.40 -21.64
CA VAL A 33 14.56 -1.45 -21.41
C VAL A 33 14.03 -0.13 -20.83
N GLN A 34 12.86 0.33 -21.27
CA GLN A 34 12.25 1.56 -20.76
C GLN A 34 11.67 1.39 -19.34
N ILE A 35 11.06 0.24 -19.04
CA ILE A 35 10.34 -0.04 -17.79
C ILE A 35 11.27 -0.56 -16.68
N SER A 36 12.39 -1.22 -17.01
CA SER A 36 13.33 -1.79 -16.02
C SER A 36 13.87 -0.78 -15.00
N THR A 37 13.89 0.51 -15.33
CA THR A 37 14.30 1.59 -14.41
C THR A 37 13.16 2.13 -13.55
N MET A 38 11.92 1.74 -13.85
CA MET A 38 10.69 2.24 -13.22
C MET A 38 10.17 1.32 -12.12
N ILE A 39 10.78 0.15 -11.91
CA ILE A 39 10.36 -0.82 -10.89
C ILE A 39 11.16 -0.66 -9.59
N THR A 40 10.52 -0.89 -8.45
CA THR A 40 11.08 -0.60 -7.12
C THR A 40 10.77 -1.71 -6.11
N HIS A 41 11.70 -2.01 -5.20
CA HIS A 41 11.32 -2.64 -3.92
C HIS A 41 10.50 -1.64 -3.11
N HIS A 42 9.22 -1.94 -2.86
CA HIS A 42 8.32 -1.01 -2.19
C HIS A 42 7.88 -1.50 -0.78
N GLN A 43 8.53 -2.56 -0.29
CA GLN A 43 8.41 -3.06 1.09
C GLN A 43 8.95 -2.04 2.09
N LYS A 44 8.20 -1.76 3.15
CA LYS A 44 8.66 -1.00 4.32
C LYS A 44 8.64 -1.91 5.54
N ILE A 45 9.82 -2.39 5.94
CA ILE A 45 9.96 -3.39 7.01
C ILE A 45 11.06 -2.95 7.98
N VAL A 46 10.73 -2.96 9.26
CA VAL A 46 11.68 -2.80 10.36
C VAL A 46 11.63 -4.04 11.24
N VAL A 47 12.76 -4.72 11.42
CA VAL A 47 12.88 -5.90 12.31
C VAL A 47 13.91 -5.62 13.38
N VAL A 48 13.54 -5.83 14.65
CA VAL A 48 14.36 -5.52 15.82
C VAL A 48 14.30 -6.63 16.86
N ASP A 49 15.35 -6.77 17.67
CA ASP A 49 15.28 -7.56 18.90
C ASP A 49 14.67 -6.72 20.03
N SER A 50 13.68 -7.27 20.72
CA SER A 50 12.99 -6.62 21.82
C SER A 50 13.03 -7.49 23.07
N ASN A 51 12.91 -6.86 24.23
CA ASN A 51 12.83 -7.59 25.50
C ASN A 51 11.53 -8.40 25.55
N MET A 52 11.56 -9.54 26.25
CA MET A 52 10.34 -10.28 26.56
C MET A 52 9.39 -9.45 27.44
N PRO A 53 8.07 -9.53 27.22
CA PRO A 53 7.08 -8.98 28.15
C PRO A 53 7.31 -9.55 29.57
N GLY A 54 7.17 -8.72 30.61
CA GLY A 54 7.34 -9.14 32.01
C GLY A 54 8.73 -8.93 32.65
N GLY A 55 9.70 -8.35 31.94
CA GLY A 55 10.86 -7.65 32.52
C GLY A 55 11.92 -8.47 33.31
N GLY A 56 11.74 -9.78 33.46
CA GLY A 56 12.58 -10.61 34.35
C GLY A 56 13.68 -11.46 33.69
N SER A 57 13.67 -11.63 32.36
CA SER A 57 14.60 -12.54 31.67
C SER A 57 15.60 -11.80 30.77
N ARG A 58 16.82 -12.31 30.61
CA ARG A 58 17.78 -11.85 29.59
C ARG A 58 17.36 -12.19 28.16
N LYS A 59 16.34 -13.04 28.00
CA LYS A 59 15.88 -13.53 26.70
C LYS A 59 15.20 -12.42 25.91
N ARG A 60 15.37 -12.48 24.60
CA ARG A 60 14.84 -11.51 23.64
C ARG A 60 13.90 -12.18 22.64
N ARG A 61 13.02 -11.38 22.05
CA ARG A 61 12.10 -11.76 20.98
C ARG A 61 12.33 -10.90 19.75
N ILE A 62 11.86 -11.39 18.60
CA ILE A 62 11.81 -10.61 17.37
C ILE A 62 10.52 -9.79 17.36
N MET A 63 10.64 -8.52 16.96
CA MET A 63 9.51 -7.64 16.69
C MET A 63 9.68 -7.06 15.29
N SER A 64 8.62 -7.11 14.51
CA SER A 64 8.61 -6.64 13.12
C SER A 64 7.49 -5.62 12.92
N PHE A 65 7.79 -4.59 12.15
CA PHE A 65 6.84 -3.59 11.67
C PHE A 65 6.72 -3.72 10.16
N VAL A 66 5.49 -3.79 9.66
CA VAL A 66 5.15 -3.83 8.24
C VAL A 66 4.06 -2.80 8.00
N GLY A 67 4.16 -2.04 6.91
CA GLY A 67 3.12 -1.10 6.54
C GLY A 67 3.47 -0.26 5.34
N ALA A 68 2.83 0.91 5.25
CA ALA A 68 2.91 1.83 4.12
C ALA A 68 3.88 3.01 4.35
N LEU A 69 4.46 3.15 5.55
CA LEU A 69 5.29 4.29 5.94
C LEU A 69 6.78 3.98 5.78
N ASP A 70 7.43 4.70 4.86
CA ASP A 70 8.90 4.72 4.76
C ASP A 70 9.49 5.58 5.91
N LEU A 71 10.71 5.25 6.35
CA LEU A 71 11.46 6.14 7.26
C LEU A 71 12.22 7.18 6.44
N CYS A 72 11.45 8.10 5.85
CA CYS A 72 11.96 9.20 5.04
C CYS A 72 11.19 10.49 5.34
N ASP A 73 11.71 11.58 4.80
CA ASP A 73 11.14 12.91 4.88
C ASP A 73 9.67 12.94 4.39
N GLY A 74 8.86 13.81 4.98
CA GLY A 74 7.45 14.00 4.62
C GLY A 74 6.49 12.89 5.07
N ARG A 75 6.93 11.92 5.89
CA ARG A 75 6.08 10.85 6.43
C ARG A 75 5.65 11.06 7.88
N TYR A 76 6.32 11.94 8.63
CA TYR A 76 5.88 12.31 9.96
C TYR A 76 4.63 13.20 9.90
N ASP A 77 3.54 12.74 10.50
CA ASP A 77 2.31 13.53 10.66
C ASP A 77 1.52 13.03 11.88
N THR A 78 0.46 13.74 12.21
CA THR A 78 -0.52 13.38 13.24
C THR A 78 -1.93 13.43 12.65
N PRO A 79 -2.96 12.89 13.33
CA PRO A 79 -4.34 12.98 12.85
C PRO A 79 -4.85 14.43 12.62
N PHE A 80 -4.15 15.45 13.14
CA PHE A 80 -4.47 16.85 12.87
C PHE A 80 -4.17 17.27 11.42
N HIS A 81 -3.24 16.59 10.74
CA HIS A 81 -2.83 16.84 9.35
C HIS A 81 -2.73 18.35 9.02
N SER A 82 -2.00 19.08 9.86
CA SER A 82 -1.95 20.54 9.73
C SER A 82 -1.27 20.94 8.43
N LEU A 83 -1.84 21.95 7.77
CA LEU A 83 -1.29 22.49 6.54
C LEU A 83 -0.26 23.60 6.83
N PHE A 84 -0.46 24.37 7.90
CA PHE A 84 0.31 25.57 8.16
C PHE A 84 0.80 25.72 9.60
N ARG A 85 0.13 25.12 10.59
CA ARG A 85 0.38 25.39 12.03
C ARG A 85 1.58 24.63 12.61
N THR A 86 2.19 23.74 11.83
CA THR A 86 3.32 22.91 12.26
C THR A 86 4.59 23.20 11.48
N LEU A 87 4.55 24.17 10.55
CA LEU A 87 5.66 24.55 9.67
C LEU A 87 6.85 25.17 10.42
N ASP A 88 6.64 25.71 11.62
CA ASP A 88 7.67 26.27 12.51
C ASP A 88 8.08 25.33 13.65
N ILE A 89 7.47 24.14 13.73
CA ILE A 89 7.70 23.17 14.81
C ILE A 89 8.16 21.84 14.21
N ALA A 90 7.25 20.86 14.09
CA ALA A 90 7.60 19.50 13.73
C ALA A 90 7.95 19.33 12.25
N HIS A 91 7.50 20.26 11.40
CA HIS A 91 7.71 20.23 9.96
C HIS A 91 8.65 21.34 9.47
N HIS A 92 9.38 22.03 10.35
CA HIS A 92 10.32 23.09 9.95
C HIS A 92 11.51 22.54 9.18
N ASP A 93 12.14 21.46 9.67
CA ASP A 93 13.30 20.82 9.04
C ASP A 93 12.90 19.63 8.15
N ASP A 94 11.66 19.16 8.29
CA ASP A 94 10.99 18.19 7.40
C ASP A 94 10.09 18.92 6.38
N SER A 95 10.33 20.22 6.16
CA SER A 95 9.62 21.06 5.19
C SER A 95 10.09 20.73 3.77
N ILE A 96 10.07 19.45 3.38
CA ILE A 96 9.73 19.18 2.00
C ILE A 96 8.30 19.70 1.89
N SER A 97 8.20 20.92 1.36
CA SER A 97 6.95 21.54 0.97
C SER A 97 6.03 20.45 0.43
N ARG A 98 4.89 20.23 1.09
CA ARG A 98 3.82 19.35 0.59
C ARG A 98 3.29 19.79 -0.79
N ILE A 99 3.87 20.86 -1.37
CA ILE A 99 3.61 21.47 -2.66
C ILE A 99 4.82 21.37 -3.63
N SER A 100 6.02 20.97 -3.19
CA SER A 100 7.17 20.73 -4.07
C SER A 100 7.80 19.37 -3.79
N LEU A 101 7.23 18.34 -4.40
CA LEU A 101 7.79 16.99 -4.41
C LEU A 101 7.90 16.53 -5.88
N VAL A 102 8.84 17.14 -6.61
CA VAL A 102 9.14 16.76 -8.00
C VAL A 102 10.63 16.50 -8.26
N LEU A 103 11.57 16.84 -7.36
CA LEU A 103 13.00 16.77 -7.72
C LEU A 103 13.93 16.24 -6.61
N GLN A 104 13.65 15.06 -6.05
CA GLN A 104 14.61 14.42 -5.13
C GLN A 104 14.80 12.91 -5.31
N SER A 105 14.66 12.40 -6.53
CA SER A 105 14.86 10.96 -6.85
C SER A 105 16.20 10.63 -7.54
N GLN A 106 17.18 11.55 -7.61
CA GLN A 106 18.40 11.32 -8.40
C GLN A 106 19.78 11.46 -7.70
N LYS A 107 19.90 11.51 -6.37
CA LYS A 107 21.25 11.57 -5.74
C LYS A 107 21.39 10.72 -4.47
N ARG A 108 21.80 9.45 -4.63
CA ARG A 108 22.60 8.59 -3.71
C ARG A 108 22.64 7.15 -4.29
N TRP A 109 23.51 6.83 -5.25
CA TRP A 109 24.95 6.47 -5.20
C TRP A 109 25.28 5.15 -4.48
N LYS A 110 25.57 4.14 -5.32
CA LYS A 110 26.57 3.06 -5.16
C LYS A 110 26.75 2.50 -3.75
N LYS A 111 26.31 1.24 -3.58
CA LYS A 111 27.06 0.09 -3.04
C LYS A 111 26.04 -0.96 -2.57
N GLN A 112 25.56 -1.78 -3.52
CA GLN A 112 24.82 -3.00 -3.23
C GLN A 112 25.64 -3.82 -2.22
N CYS A 113 25.05 -4.10 -1.06
CA CYS A 113 25.73 -4.62 0.11
C CYS A 113 26.48 -5.94 -0.18
N GLY A 114 27.76 -5.80 -0.49
CA GLY A 114 28.71 -6.91 -0.51
C GLY A 114 29.21 -7.19 0.90
N LYS A 115 28.62 -8.22 1.52
CA LYS A 115 29.22 -9.20 2.46
C LYS A 115 28.10 -9.91 3.23
N ASP A 116 28.28 -11.20 3.44
CA ASP A 116 27.39 -12.05 4.23
C ASP A 116 27.51 -11.66 5.72
N ILE A 117 26.64 -10.75 6.18
CA ILE A 117 26.61 -10.22 7.55
C ILE A 117 25.27 -10.52 8.24
N LEU A 118 24.47 -11.43 7.69
CA LEU A 118 23.22 -11.85 8.31
C LEU A 118 23.52 -12.56 9.63
N LEU A 119 22.83 -12.15 10.69
CA LEU A 119 22.92 -12.81 11.99
C LEU A 119 22.30 -14.19 11.90
N ASN A 120 23.08 -15.23 12.18
CA ASN A 120 22.56 -16.58 12.30
C ASN A 120 21.77 -16.69 13.61
N LEU A 121 20.43 -16.71 13.52
CA LEU A 121 19.56 -16.83 14.69
C LEU A 121 19.82 -18.12 15.49
N ARG A 122 20.38 -19.16 14.88
CA ARG A 122 20.76 -20.41 15.57
C ARG A 122 22.00 -20.25 16.46
N GLU A 123 22.79 -19.21 16.23
CA GLU A 123 24.00 -18.90 17.01
C GLU A 123 23.72 -17.88 18.14
N LEU A 124 22.47 -17.40 18.26
CA LEU A 124 22.03 -16.45 19.27
C LEU A 124 21.22 -17.15 20.36
N ASP A 125 21.90 -17.73 21.35
CA ASP A 125 21.30 -18.48 22.47
C ASP A 125 20.25 -17.68 23.29
N ASP A 126 20.32 -16.34 23.22
CA ASP A 126 19.43 -15.43 23.95
C ASP A 126 18.13 -15.09 23.20
N ILE A 127 17.99 -15.44 21.91
CA ILE A 127 16.77 -15.22 21.12
C ILE A 127 15.94 -16.50 21.11
N ILE A 128 14.70 -16.42 21.61
CA ILE A 128 13.80 -17.58 21.63
C ILE A 128 13.14 -17.73 20.25
N PRO A 129 13.03 -18.96 19.69
CA PRO A 129 12.15 -19.22 18.53
C PRO A 129 10.73 -18.77 18.85
N PRO A 130 9.99 -18.19 17.88
CA PRO A 130 8.88 -17.27 18.13
C PRO A 130 7.80 -17.89 19.03
N PRO A 131 7.78 -17.58 20.34
CA PRO A 131 6.71 -18.07 21.20
C PRO A 131 5.47 -17.18 21.00
N PRO A 132 4.25 -17.71 21.17
CA PRO A 132 3.07 -16.88 21.33
C PRO A 132 3.31 -15.85 22.44
N VAL A 133 2.94 -14.60 22.18
CA VAL A 133 3.10 -13.50 23.16
C VAL A 133 1.92 -13.44 24.13
N MET A 134 0.82 -14.11 23.81
CA MET A 134 -0.40 -14.23 24.59
C MET A 134 -0.86 -15.69 24.62
N PHE A 135 -1.71 -16.03 25.59
CA PHE A 135 -2.33 -17.35 25.64
C PHE A 135 -3.40 -17.46 24.54
N PRO A 136 -3.63 -18.66 23.95
CA PRO A 136 -4.61 -18.82 22.87
C PRO A 136 -6.04 -18.37 23.22
N ASP A 137 -6.41 -18.43 24.51
CA ASP A 137 -7.74 -18.05 25.00
C ASP A 137 -7.85 -16.56 25.40
N ASP A 138 -6.77 -15.78 25.24
CA ASP A 138 -6.79 -14.35 25.51
C ASP A 138 -7.53 -13.61 24.38
N HIS A 139 -8.56 -12.83 24.75
CA HIS A 139 -9.41 -12.10 23.81
C HIS A 139 -8.68 -11.02 23.01
N GLU A 140 -7.49 -10.61 23.46
CA GLU A 140 -6.62 -9.67 22.73
C GLU A 140 -5.67 -10.38 21.74
N THR A 141 -5.78 -11.72 21.60
CA THR A 141 -4.94 -12.50 20.69
C THR A 141 -5.32 -12.27 19.23
N TRP A 142 -4.30 -12.20 18.38
CA TRP A 142 -4.45 -12.03 16.94
C TRP A 142 -3.95 -13.27 16.20
N ASN A 143 -4.71 -13.71 15.20
CA ASN A 143 -4.21 -14.63 14.20
C ASN A 143 -3.67 -13.81 13.02
N VAL A 144 -2.37 -13.98 12.75
CA VAL A 144 -1.66 -13.17 11.74
C VAL A 144 -1.07 -14.04 10.65
N GLN A 145 -1.33 -13.66 9.40
CA GLN A 145 -0.72 -14.28 8.22
C GLN A 145 -0.02 -13.20 7.38
N PHE A 146 1.13 -13.56 6.82
CA PHE A 146 1.91 -12.69 5.93
C PHE A 146 1.70 -13.07 4.48
N PHE A 147 1.62 -12.05 3.64
CA PHE A 147 1.41 -12.16 2.21
C PHE A 147 2.42 -11.28 1.48
N ARG A 148 2.74 -11.68 0.25
CA ARG A 148 3.72 -11.02 -0.58
C ARG A 148 3.25 -10.91 -2.02
N SER A 149 3.88 -9.97 -2.71
CA SER A 149 3.98 -9.89 -4.15
C SER A 149 5.48 -9.99 -4.40
N ILE A 150 5.98 -11.18 -4.77
CA ILE A 150 7.42 -11.41 -4.98
C ILE A 150 7.75 -12.59 -5.90
N ASP A 151 8.83 -12.50 -6.68
CA ASP A 151 9.26 -13.56 -7.58
C ASP A 151 10.66 -14.12 -7.24
N GLY A 152 11.01 -15.21 -7.94
CA GLY A 152 12.30 -15.90 -7.81
C GLY A 152 13.54 -15.08 -8.17
N GLY A 153 13.37 -13.97 -8.89
CA GLY A 153 14.45 -13.03 -9.18
C GLY A 153 14.86 -12.20 -7.95
N ALA A 154 13.94 -12.00 -7.00
CA ALA A 154 14.19 -11.22 -5.78
C ALA A 154 14.24 -12.01 -4.47
N ALA A 155 13.73 -13.25 -4.44
CA ALA A 155 13.81 -14.12 -3.28
C ALA A 155 14.31 -15.51 -3.64
N PHE A 156 15.25 -16.02 -2.83
CA PHE A 156 15.71 -17.40 -2.92
C PHE A 156 14.81 -18.33 -2.09
N GLY A 157 14.85 -19.63 -2.40
CA GLY A 157 14.20 -20.67 -1.60
C GLY A 157 12.73 -20.94 -1.95
N PHE A 158 12.27 -20.49 -3.13
CA PHE A 158 11.01 -20.96 -3.68
C PHE A 158 11.08 -22.45 -4.07
N PRO A 159 9.96 -23.19 -4.01
CA PRO A 159 9.90 -24.55 -4.50
C PRO A 159 10.26 -24.63 -5.99
N GLU A 160 11.06 -25.62 -6.38
CA GLU A 160 11.53 -25.77 -7.77
C GLU A 160 10.57 -26.60 -8.63
N THR A 161 9.75 -27.45 -8.00
CA THR A 161 8.82 -28.33 -8.73
C THR A 161 7.47 -27.64 -8.94
N PRO A 162 6.82 -27.80 -10.12
CA PRO A 162 5.51 -27.20 -10.36
C PRO A 162 4.43 -27.64 -9.36
N GLU A 163 4.51 -28.88 -8.86
CA GLU A 163 3.55 -29.40 -7.88
C GLU A 163 3.66 -28.70 -6.52
N GLU A 164 4.88 -28.48 -6.03
CA GLU A 164 5.11 -27.77 -4.77
C GLU A 164 4.82 -26.28 -4.91
N ALA A 165 5.14 -25.68 -6.06
CA ALA A 165 4.79 -24.30 -6.38
C ALA A 165 3.27 -24.09 -6.36
N ALA A 166 2.52 -24.96 -7.05
CA ALA A 166 1.06 -24.92 -7.07
C ALA A 166 0.46 -25.14 -5.66
N ARG A 167 1.03 -26.05 -4.86
CA ARG A 167 0.59 -26.29 -3.47
C ARG A 167 0.81 -25.08 -2.57
N ALA A 168 1.83 -24.27 -2.85
CA ALA A 168 2.10 -23.03 -2.17
C ALA A 168 1.34 -21.81 -2.74
N GLY A 169 0.49 -22.01 -3.76
CA GLY A 169 -0.24 -20.93 -4.43
C GLY A 169 0.63 -20.05 -5.33
N LEU A 170 1.81 -20.52 -5.74
CA LEU A 170 2.71 -19.80 -6.62
C LEU A 170 2.37 -20.07 -8.08
N VAL A 171 2.58 -19.08 -8.93
CA VAL A 171 2.34 -19.18 -10.37
C VAL A 171 3.65 -19.09 -11.16
N SER A 172 3.66 -19.67 -12.36
CA SER A 172 4.78 -19.51 -13.28
C SER A 172 4.65 -18.19 -14.02
N GLY A 173 5.67 -17.36 -13.92
CA GLY A 173 5.90 -16.24 -14.81
C GLY A 173 6.64 -16.67 -16.09
N LYS A 174 7.23 -15.68 -16.77
CA LYS A 174 8.04 -15.88 -17.98
C LYS A 174 9.38 -16.53 -17.63
N ASP A 175 10.08 -15.97 -16.65
CA ASP A 175 11.42 -16.41 -16.27
C ASP A 175 11.47 -16.91 -14.80
N ASN A 176 10.53 -16.49 -13.95
CA ASN A 176 10.53 -16.80 -12.51
C ASN A 176 9.21 -17.40 -12.01
N ILE A 177 9.26 -18.01 -10.83
CA ILE A 177 8.07 -18.34 -10.04
C ILE A 177 7.63 -17.09 -9.28
N ILE A 178 6.33 -16.83 -9.25
CA ILE A 178 5.73 -15.61 -8.70
C ILE A 178 4.80 -15.97 -7.52
N ASP A 179 4.96 -15.26 -6.42
CA ASP A 179 4.08 -15.23 -5.24
C ASP A 179 3.10 -14.06 -5.41
N LEU A 180 1.82 -14.39 -5.60
CA LEU A 180 0.68 -13.47 -5.76
C LEU A 180 -0.19 -13.38 -4.50
N SER A 181 0.30 -13.88 -3.37
CA SER A 181 -0.52 -14.12 -2.17
C SER A 181 -1.18 -12.86 -1.61
N ILE A 182 -0.66 -11.65 -1.90
CA ILE A 182 -1.35 -10.39 -1.58
C ILE A 182 -2.69 -10.27 -2.33
N GLN A 183 -2.69 -10.49 -3.65
CA GLN A 183 -3.92 -10.41 -4.43
C GLN A 183 -4.91 -11.47 -3.94
N ASP A 184 -4.45 -12.70 -3.70
CA ASP A 184 -5.29 -13.78 -3.18
C ASP A 184 -5.90 -13.43 -1.82
N ALA A 185 -5.13 -12.80 -0.93
CA ALA A 185 -5.63 -12.34 0.36
C ALA A 185 -6.74 -11.30 0.24
N TYR A 186 -6.58 -10.31 -0.64
CA TYR A 186 -7.63 -9.31 -0.90
C TYR A 186 -8.89 -9.99 -1.46
N ILE A 187 -8.75 -10.87 -2.46
CA ILE A 187 -9.87 -11.60 -3.07
C ILE A 187 -10.62 -12.42 -2.03
N ASN A 188 -9.91 -13.23 -1.25
CA ASN A 188 -10.51 -14.05 -0.19
C ASN A 188 -11.23 -13.19 0.86
N ALA A 189 -10.64 -12.07 1.27
CA ALA A 189 -11.26 -11.16 2.23
C ALA A 189 -12.54 -10.54 1.67
N ILE A 190 -12.55 -10.13 0.40
CA ILE A 190 -13.74 -9.62 -0.29
C ILE A 190 -14.81 -10.71 -0.37
N HIS A 191 -14.44 -11.94 -0.75
CA HIS A 191 -15.37 -13.07 -0.87
C HIS A 191 -16.06 -13.40 0.45
N GLN A 192 -15.34 -13.29 1.57
CA GLN A 192 -15.89 -13.58 2.90
C GLN A 192 -16.70 -12.41 3.50
N ALA A 193 -16.65 -11.22 2.90
CA ALA A 193 -17.35 -10.04 3.39
C ALA A 193 -18.87 -10.21 3.38
N LYS A 194 -19.51 -9.83 4.50
CA LYS A 194 -20.95 -9.98 4.72
C LYS A 194 -21.70 -8.66 4.85
N ASN A 195 -21.09 -7.64 5.45
CA ASN A 195 -21.75 -6.38 5.81
C ASN A 195 -21.12 -5.19 5.11
N PHE A 196 -19.80 -5.01 5.22
CA PHE A 196 -19.13 -3.87 4.59
C PHE A 196 -17.64 -4.10 4.36
N ILE A 197 -17.10 -3.32 3.44
CA ILE A 197 -15.65 -3.21 3.21
C ILE A 197 -15.27 -1.74 3.26
N TYR A 198 -14.21 -1.42 3.99
CA TYR A 198 -13.60 -0.10 4.02
C TYR A 198 -12.17 -0.19 3.50
N VAL A 199 -11.82 0.66 2.54
CA VAL A 199 -10.50 0.69 1.90
C VAL A 199 -9.91 2.08 2.02
N GLU A 200 -8.67 2.17 2.45
CA GLU A 200 -7.83 3.34 2.20
C GLU A 200 -6.64 2.92 1.34
N ASN A 201 -6.53 3.50 0.14
CA ASN A 201 -5.45 3.14 -0.77
C ASN A 201 -4.97 4.33 -1.60
N GLN A 202 -3.66 4.43 -1.81
CA GLN A 202 -3.06 5.50 -2.64
C GLN A 202 -3.44 5.39 -4.11
N TYR A 203 -3.69 4.17 -4.62
CA TYR A 203 -4.19 3.95 -5.96
C TYR A 203 -5.39 3.02 -5.92
N PHE A 204 -6.32 3.24 -6.84
CA PHE A 204 -7.46 2.36 -7.03
C PHE A 204 -7.75 2.22 -8.53
N LEU A 205 -7.06 1.27 -9.17
CA LEU A 205 -7.22 0.96 -10.60
C LEU A 205 -6.94 -0.53 -10.89
N GLY A 206 -7.71 -1.12 -11.80
CA GLY A 206 -7.59 -2.54 -12.12
C GLY A 206 -8.85 -3.10 -12.76
N GLY A 207 -8.88 -4.42 -12.96
CA GLY A 207 -9.99 -5.10 -13.62
C GLY A 207 -10.21 -4.61 -15.06
N CYS A 208 -9.13 -4.28 -15.79
CA CYS A 208 -9.27 -3.61 -17.08
C CYS A 208 -10.07 -4.42 -18.10
N PHE A 209 -10.06 -5.75 -18.01
CA PHE A 209 -10.88 -6.66 -18.81
C PHE A 209 -12.40 -6.40 -18.71
N GLY A 210 -12.86 -5.70 -17.66
CA GLY A 210 -14.25 -5.27 -17.49
C GLY A 210 -14.50 -3.81 -17.91
N TRP A 211 -13.50 -3.06 -18.35
CA TRP A 211 -13.67 -1.67 -18.75
C TRP A 211 -14.45 -1.57 -20.06
N HIS A 212 -15.49 -0.73 -20.06
CA HIS A 212 -16.30 -0.45 -21.24
C HIS A 212 -15.79 0.80 -21.94
N CYS A 213 -14.95 0.63 -22.96
CA CYS A 213 -14.34 1.73 -23.68
C CYS A 213 -14.20 1.43 -25.18
N ASN A 214 -14.36 2.47 -25.99
CA ASN A 214 -14.24 2.40 -27.45
C ASN A 214 -12.99 3.11 -27.98
N ASP A 215 -12.28 3.82 -27.10
CA ASP A 215 -11.14 4.68 -27.39
C ASP A 215 -9.77 4.02 -27.10
N ILE A 216 -9.77 2.88 -26.43
CA ILE A 216 -8.58 2.08 -26.12
C ILE A 216 -8.83 0.60 -26.42
N LYS A 217 -7.76 -0.12 -26.71
CA LYS A 217 -7.77 -1.57 -26.81
C LYS A 217 -7.43 -2.15 -25.43
N VAL A 218 -8.44 -2.74 -24.77
CA VAL A 218 -8.35 -3.17 -23.37
C VAL A 218 -7.25 -4.20 -23.14
N GLU A 219 -7.01 -5.06 -24.13
CA GLU A 219 -5.99 -6.10 -24.07
C GLU A 219 -4.57 -5.52 -23.97
N ASP A 220 -4.36 -4.27 -24.38
CA ASP A 220 -3.05 -3.61 -24.37
C ASP A 220 -2.76 -2.90 -23.03
N ILE A 221 -3.72 -2.87 -22.08
CA ILE A 221 -3.58 -2.15 -20.80
C ILE A 221 -2.83 -2.96 -19.74
N GLY A 222 -3.05 -4.29 -19.69
CA GLY A 222 -2.37 -5.19 -18.76
C GLY A 222 -2.75 -5.05 -17.27
N ALA A 223 -3.72 -4.21 -16.90
CA ALA A 223 -4.16 -4.03 -15.51
C ALA A 223 -5.20 -5.09 -15.07
N LEU A 224 -4.77 -6.35 -15.07
CA LEU A 224 -5.58 -7.55 -14.89
C LEU A 224 -5.94 -7.91 -13.43
N ASN A 225 -5.41 -7.21 -12.43
CA ASN A 225 -5.72 -7.49 -11.03
C ASN A 225 -7.24 -7.45 -10.75
N LEU A 226 -7.72 -8.37 -9.93
CA LEU A 226 -9.16 -8.65 -9.79
C LEU A 226 -9.86 -7.76 -8.76
N ILE A 227 -9.12 -6.99 -7.95
CA ILE A 227 -9.67 -6.34 -6.74
C ILE A 227 -10.89 -5.46 -7.04
N PRO A 228 -10.87 -4.55 -8.03
CA PRO A 228 -12.05 -3.72 -8.31
C PRO A 228 -13.25 -4.52 -8.81
N LYS A 229 -13.01 -5.57 -9.61
CA LYS A 229 -14.08 -6.42 -10.16
C LYS A 229 -14.70 -7.29 -9.07
N GLU A 230 -13.90 -7.83 -8.16
CA GLU A 230 -14.40 -8.63 -7.04
C GLU A 230 -15.23 -7.78 -6.07
N LEU A 231 -14.84 -6.52 -5.84
CA LEU A 231 -15.65 -5.57 -5.06
C LEU A 231 -17.01 -5.31 -5.72
N SER A 232 -17.05 -5.02 -7.02
CA SER A 232 -18.33 -4.78 -7.70
C SER A 232 -19.20 -6.03 -7.75
N LEU A 233 -18.64 -7.21 -8.06
CA LEU A 233 -19.38 -8.47 -8.06
C LEU A 233 -19.88 -8.86 -6.67
N LYS A 234 -19.12 -8.58 -5.60
CA LYS A 234 -19.59 -8.77 -4.22
C LYS A 234 -20.82 -7.91 -3.95
N ILE A 235 -20.79 -6.62 -4.31
CA ILE A 235 -21.95 -5.74 -4.17
C ILE A 235 -23.14 -6.27 -4.98
N VAL A 236 -22.92 -6.64 -6.25
CA VAL A 236 -23.97 -7.22 -7.12
C VAL A 236 -24.60 -8.45 -6.46
N SER A 237 -23.81 -9.37 -5.94
CA SER A 237 -24.33 -10.58 -5.27
C SER A 237 -25.21 -10.25 -4.07
N LYS A 238 -24.90 -9.16 -3.35
CA LYS A 238 -25.65 -8.71 -2.17
C LYS A 238 -26.95 -8.03 -2.55
N ILE A 239 -26.94 -7.22 -3.62
CA ILE A 239 -28.16 -6.68 -4.23
C ILE A 239 -29.08 -7.82 -4.69
N GLU A 240 -28.51 -8.83 -5.36
CA GLU A 240 -29.28 -9.98 -5.86
C GLU A 240 -29.94 -10.79 -4.73
N ALA A 241 -29.26 -10.91 -3.60
CA ALA A 241 -29.75 -11.56 -2.39
C ALA A 241 -30.70 -10.69 -1.55
N GLY A 242 -30.83 -9.39 -1.85
CA GLY A 242 -31.58 -8.44 -1.01
C GLY A 242 -30.92 -8.18 0.35
N GLU A 243 -29.59 -8.33 0.43
CA GLU A 243 -28.80 -8.13 1.64
C GLU A 243 -28.12 -6.76 1.62
N ARG A 244 -28.15 -6.05 2.75
CA ARG A 244 -27.44 -4.77 2.88
C ARG A 244 -25.93 -5.01 2.83
N PHE A 245 -25.25 -4.31 1.92
CA PHE A 245 -23.80 -4.32 1.81
C PHE A 245 -23.28 -3.01 1.25
N THR A 246 -22.22 -2.46 1.85
CA THR A 246 -21.63 -1.18 1.41
C THR A 246 -20.11 -1.26 1.34
N VAL A 247 -19.55 -0.67 0.29
CA VAL A 247 -18.10 -0.52 0.10
C VAL A 247 -17.74 0.97 0.14
N TYR A 248 -16.80 1.31 1.00
CA TYR A 248 -16.27 2.65 1.19
C TYR A 248 -14.82 2.68 0.74
N ILE A 249 -14.48 3.57 -0.19
CA ILE A 249 -13.11 3.68 -0.72
C ILE A 249 -12.60 5.10 -0.52
N VAL A 250 -11.48 5.24 0.17
CA VAL A 250 -10.77 6.50 0.35
C VAL A 250 -9.48 6.46 -0.48
N VAL A 251 -9.36 7.38 -1.42
CA VAL A 251 -8.20 7.57 -2.31
C VAL A 251 -7.69 9.00 -2.16
N PRO A 252 -6.42 9.31 -2.53
CA PRO A 252 -5.98 10.69 -2.57
C PRO A 252 -6.80 11.47 -3.62
N MET A 253 -6.91 12.79 -3.45
CA MET A 253 -7.65 13.64 -4.40
C MET A 253 -7.05 13.54 -5.82
N TRP A 254 -5.73 13.41 -5.88
CA TRP A 254 -4.97 12.95 -7.03
C TRP A 254 -3.69 12.25 -6.53
N PRO A 255 -3.08 11.35 -7.32
CA PRO A 255 -1.77 10.78 -7.01
C PRO A 255 -0.69 11.85 -6.81
N GLU A 256 0.23 11.61 -5.89
CA GLU A 256 1.36 12.52 -5.64
C GLU A 256 2.10 12.93 -6.93
N GLY A 257 2.21 14.23 -7.16
CA GLY A 257 2.77 14.82 -8.39
C GLY A 257 2.03 16.09 -8.80
N ILE A 258 2.47 16.71 -9.91
CA ILE A 258 1.78 17.84 -10.54
C ILE A 258 0.48 17.30 -11.15
N PRO A 259 -0.71 17.79 -10.76
CA PRO A 259 -2.00 17.26 -11.24
C PRO A 259 -2.14 17.26 -12.76
N GLU A 260 -1.58 18.26 -13.43
CA GLU A 260 -1.64 18.45 -14.89
C GLU A 260 -0.63 17.58 -15.65
N SER A 261 0.29 16.90 -14.94
CA SER A 261 1.29 16.05 -15.58
C SER A 261 0.62 14.86 -16.27
N ALA A 262 1.21 14.44 -17.40
CA ALA A 262 0.69 13.30 -18.17
C ALA A 262 0.59 12.01 -17.33
N SER A 263 1.53 11.78 -16.41
CA SER A 263 1.52 10.63 -15.50
C SER A 263 0.33 10.67 -14.54
N VAL A 264 0.05 11.81 -13.91
CA VAL A 264 -1.09 11.94 -12.98
C VAL A 264 -2.41 11.84 -13.74
N GLN A 265 -2.52 12.50 -14.91
CA GLN A 265 -3.72 12.43 -15.74
C GLN A 265 -4.01 11.01 -16.25
N ALA A 266 -2.99 10.25 -16.66
CA ALA A 266 -3.15 8.86 -17.06
C ALA A 266 -3.68 7.99 -15.91
N ILE A 267 -3.11 8.13 -14.70
CA ILE A 267 -3.57 7.38 -13.53
C ILE A 267 -5.01 7.75 -13.15
N LEU A 268 -5.36 9.03 -13.21
CA LEU A 268 -6.74 9.48 -12.97
C LEU A 268 -7.72 8.93 -14.01
N ASP A 269 -7.32 8.81 -15.29
CA ASP A 269 -8.16 8.17 -16.31
C ASP A 269 -8.37 6.68 -16.03
N TRP A 270 -7.32 5.94 -15.65
CA TRP A 270 -7.43 4.53 -15.24
C TRP A 270 -8.32 4.33 -14.02
N GLN A 271 -8.20 5.21 -13.01
CA GLN A 271 -9.08 5.21 -11.85
C GLN A 271 -10.53 5.49 -12.27
N ARG A 272 -10.77 6.50 -13.12
CA ARG A 272 -12.10 6.84 -13.65
C ARG A 272 -12.74 5.66 -14.38
N ARG A 273 -12.01 4.97 -15.26
CA ARG A 273 -12.51 3.79 -15.99
C ARG A 273 -12.84 2.63 -15.05
N THR A 274 -12.00 2.42 -14.03
CA THR A 274 -12.24 1.42 -12.99
C THR A 274 -13.52 1.72 -12.22
N MET A 275 -13.71 2.97 -11.79
CA MET A 275 -14.94 3.43 -11.13
C MET A 275 -16.16 3.25 -12.04
N GLU A 276 -16.04 3.62 -13.31
CA GLU A 276 -17.12 3.49 -14.30
C GLU A 276 -17.56 2.04 -14.49
N MET A 277 -16.62 1.10 -14.60
CA MET A 277 -16.92 -0.34 -14.63
C MET A 277 -17.70 -0.77 -13.40
N MET A 278 -17.21 -0.44 -12.20
CA MET A 278 -17.84 -0.88 -10.96
C MET A 278 -19.25 -0.31 -10.80
N TYR A 279 -19.45 0.98 -11.07
CA TYR A 279 -20.78 1.57 -11.01
C TYR A 279 -21.72 0.99 -12.07
N LYS A 280 -21.24 0.68 -13.28
CA LYS A 280 -22.06 0.01 -14.31
C LYS A 280 -22.55 -1.37 -13.87
N ASP A 281 -21.69 -2.18 -13.25
CA ASP A 281 -22.09 -3.48 -12.69
C ASP A 281 -23.23 -3.32 -11.67
N ILE A 282 -23.10 -2.35 -10.76
CA ILE A 282 -24.10 -2.08 -9.70
C ILE A 282 -25.41 -1.57 -10.31
N ILE A 283 -25.35 -0.64 -11.27
CA ILE A 283 -26.52 -0.10 -11.97
C ILE A 283 -27.31 -1.24 -12.63
N GLN A 284 -26.63 -2.16 -13.31
CA GLN A 284 -27.28 -3.28 -13.99
C GLN A 284 -27.99 -4.20 -12.98
N ALA A 285 -27.36 -4.49 -11.84
CA ALA A 285 -27.97 -5.32 -10.80
C ALA A 285 -29.22 -4.67 -10.17
N LEU A 286 -29.17 -3.36 -9.89
CA LEU A 286 -30.32 -2.62 -9.36
C LEU A 286 -31.48 -2.59 -10.36
N GLN A 287 -31.17 -2.34 -11.65
CA GLN A 287 -32.16 -2.36 -12.73
C GLN A 287 -32.82 -3.74 -12.87
N ALA A 288 -32.04 -4.83 -12.80
CA ALA A 288 -32.56 -6.19 -12.88
C ALA A 288 -33.52 -6.53 -11.72
N LYS A 289 -33.35 -5.88 -10.56
CA LYS A 289 -34.24 -6.01 -9.39
C LYS A 289 -35.33 -4.95 -9.32
N ALA A 290 -35.39 -4.02 -10.28
CA ALA A 290 -36.27 -2.86 -10.26
C ALA A 290 -36.16 -2.03 -8.96
N ILE A 291 -34.94 -1.90 -8.43
CA ILE A 291 -34.64 -1.09 -7.24
C ILE A 291 -34.22 0.30 -7.69
N GLU A 292 -34.91 1.33 -7.18
CA GLU A 292 -34.56 2.73 -7.38
C GLU A 292 -33.91 3.29 -6.11
N GLU A 293 -32.58 3.27 -6.05
CA GLU A 293 -31.79 3.76 -4.92
C GLU A 293 -30.54 4.50 -5.39
N ASP A 294 -29.95 5.29 -4.48
CA ASP A 294 -28.68 5.96 -4.73
C ASP A 294 -27.53 4.93 -4.75
N LEU A 295 -26.76 4.91 -5.84
CA LEU A 295 -25.59 4.05 -6.00
C LEU A 295 -24.58 4.21 -4.86
N ARG A 296 -24.52 5.40 -4.25
CA ARG A 296 -23.63 5.73 -3.13
C ARG A 296 -23.97 4.99 -1.84
N ASN A 297 -25.15 4.37 -1.76
CA ASN A 297 -25.50 3.47 -0.66
C ASN A 297 -24.76 2.12 -0.74
N TYR A 298 -24.26 1.77 -1.92
CA TYR A 298 -23.59 0.49 -2.19
C TYR A 298 -22.08 0.67 -2.40
N LEU A 299 -21.68 1.69 -3.16
CA LEU A 299 -20.29 2.01 -3.45
C LEU A 299 -20.08 3.51 -3.37
N THR A 300 -19.16 3.95 -2.53
CA THR A 300 -18.85 5.38 -2.39
C THR A 300 -17.35 5.61 -2.34
N PHE A 301 -16.92 6.66 -3.02
CA PHE A 301 -15.52 7.09 -3.10
C PHE A 301 -15.36 8.44 -2.40
N PHE A 302 -14.30 8.55 -1.61
CA PHE A 302 -13.92 9.76 -0.89
C PHE A 302 -12.45 10.10 -1.15
N CYS A 303 -12.13 11.35 -0.89
CA CYS A 303 -10.75 11.79 -0.69
C CYS A 303 -10.67 12.66 0.56
N LEU A 304 -9.46 12.85 1.08
CA LEU A 304 -9.22 13.63 2.28
C LEU A 304 -8.67 15.01 1.92
N GLY A 305 -9.08 16.03 2.67
CA GLY A 305 -8.61 17.40 2.53
C GLY A 305 -8.74 18.16 3.83
N ASN A 306 -7.87 19.15 4.02
CA ASN A 306 -7.92 20.03 5.17
C ASN A 306 -8.06 21.49 4.72
N ARG A 307 -8.58 22.33 5.62
CA ARG A 307 -8.67 23.78 5.45
C ARG A 307 -8.53 24.48 6.78
N GLU A 308 -7.57 25.40 6.89
CA GLU A 308 -7.22 26.04 8.16
C GLU A 308 -7.35 27.57 8.08
N ALA A 309 -8.13 28.15 8.99
CA ALA A 309 -8.11 29.60 9.17
C ALA A 309 -6.73 30.05 9.67
N LYS A 310 -6.24 31.18 9.12
CA LYS A 310 -4.97 31.80 9.50
C LYS A 310 -5.04 32.32 10.95
N SER A 311 -4.09 31.93 11.80
CA SER A 311 -4.05 32.38 13.21
C SER A 311 -2.65 32.27 13.81
N GLY A 312 -1.94 33.41 13.93
CA GLY A 312 -0.66 33.50 14.66
C GLY A 312 0.40 32.50 14.22
N GLU A 313 0.42 32.15 12.93
CA GLU A 313 1.21 31.05 12.36
C GLU A 313 2.48 31.55 11.65
N TYR A 314 3.33 30.60 11.24
CA TYR A 314 4.54 30.85 10.45
C TYR A 314 4.25 31.69 9.19
N GLU A 315 5.03 32.76 8.99
CA GLU A 315 5.01 33.56 7.78
C GLU A 315 6.26 33.25 6.94
N PRO A 316 6.12 32.65 5.75
CA PRO A 316 7.26 32.37 4.90
C PRO A 316 7.91 33.67 4.42
N SER A 317 9.25 33.67 4.32
CA SER A 317 10.03 34.82 3.84
C SER A 317 9.78 35.13 2.36
N GLU A 318 9.38 34.12 1.58
CA GLU A 318 9.10 34.20 0.16
C GLU A 318 7.64 33.86 -0.12
N LYS A 319 7.10 34.44 -1.20
CA LYS A 319 5.76 34.12 -1.71
C LYS A 319 5.89 33.36 -3.02
N PRO A 320 4.98 32.41 -3.30
CA PRO A 320 4.93 31.75 -4.60
C PRO A 320 4.75 32.76 -5.74
N GLU A 321 5.22 32.42 -6.93
CA GLU A 321 5.00 33.25 -8.11
C GLU A 321 3.50 33.46 -8.39
N PRO A 322 3.10 34.63 -8.92
CA PRO A 322 1.73 34.88 -9.33
C PRO A 322 1.21 33.81 -10.31
N ASP A 323 -0.08 33.51 -10.23
CA ASP A 323 -0.82 32.56 -11.09
C ASP A 323 -0.48 31.06 -10.96
N LEU A 324 0.43 30.67 -10.07
CA LEU A 324 0.66 29.27 -9.74
C LEU A 324 -0.44 28.69 -8.84
N ASP A 325 -0.73 27.40 -8.98
CA ASP A 325 -1.68 26.70 -8.11
C ASP A 325 -1.22 26.66 -6.65
N TYR A 326 0.08 26.77 -6.40
CA TYR A 326 0.63 27.01 -5.07
C TYR A 326 -0.01 28.27 -4.45
N LEU A 327 0.07 29.43 -5.12
CA LEU A 327 -0.48 30.67 -4.58
C LEU A 327 -1.98 30.53 -4.26
N LYS A 328 -2.74 29.94 -5.19
CA LYS A 328 -4.18 29.70 -5.01
C LYS A 328 -4.47 28.80 -3.81
N ALA A 329 -3.70 27.72 -3.62
CA ALA A 329 -3.85 26.81 -2.48
C ALA A 329 -3.48 27.49 -1.15
N GLN A 330 -2.40 28.28 -1.14
CA GLN A 330 -1.96 29.04 0.02
C GLN A 330 -2.99 30.10 0.43
N GLU A 331 -3.55 30.85 -0.52
CA GLU A 331 -4.58 31.87 -0.26
C GLU A 331 -5.92 31.26 0.12
N ALA A 332 -6.33 30.17 -0.55
CA ALA A 332 -7.58 29.46 -0.23
C ALA A 332 -7.49 28.66 1.08
N ARG A 333 -6.27 28.52 1.62
CA ARG A 333 -5.97 27.88 2.90
C ARG A 333 -6.35 26.41 2.97
N ARG A 334 -6.30 25.72 1.84
CA ARG A 334 -6.78 24.34 1.70
C ARG A 334 -5.85 23.51 0.82
N PHE A 335 -5.73 22.24 1.15
CA PHE A 335 -5.01 21.27 0.34
C PHE A 335 -5.51 19.85 0.66
N MET A 336 -5.19 18.89 -0.20
CA MET A 336 -5.49 17.49 0.08
C MET A 336 -4.68 16.98 1.27
N ILE A 337 -5.23 16.03 2.01
CA ILE A 337 -4.46 15.16 2.90
C ILE A 337 -4.08 13.96 2.05
N ASN A 338 -2.77 13.72 1.87
CA ASN A 338 -2.30 12.65 1.00
C ASN A 338 -2.61 11.28 1.63
N VAL A 339 -3.47 10.51 0.99
CA VAL A 339 -3.82 9.14 1.40
C VAL A 339 -2.74 8.20 0.90
N HIS A 340 -1.71 7.98 1.72
CA HIS A 340 -0.63 7.02 1.42
C HIS A 340 -0.91 5.63 2.00
N ALA A 341 -2.09 5.41 2.63
CA ALA A 341 -2.48 4.12 3.17
C ALA A 341 -2.54 3.02 2.09
N LYS A 342 -2.43 1.76 2.54
CA LYS A 342 -2.66 0.54 1.77
C LYS A 342 -3.32 -0.48 2.70
N MET A 343 -4.60 -0.23 2.98
CA MET A 343 -5.33 -0.90 4.04
C MET A 343 -6.75 -1.24 3.60
N MET A 344 -7.25 -2.39 4.07
CA MET A 344 -8.64 -2.80 3.91
C MET A 344 -9.17 -3.42 5.21
N ILE A 345 -10.32 -2.94 5.68
CA ILE A 345 -11.10 -3.53 6.79
C ILE A 345 -12.32 -4.22 6.21
N VAL A 346 -12.62 -5.42 6.69
CA VAL A 346 -13.80 -6.20 6.33
C VAL A 346 -14.58 -6.54 7.61
N ASP A 347 -15.84 -6.12 7.65
CA ASP A 347 -16.81 -6.47 8.69
C ASP A 347 -16.36 -6.20 10.15
N ASP A 348 -15.44 -5.25 10.39
CA ASP A 348 -14.81 -5.00 11.70
C ASP A 348 -14.15 -6.23 12.35
N LYS A 349 -13.80 -7.24 11.54
CA LYS A 349 -13.27 -8.53 12.02
C LYS A 349 -11.97 -8.93 11.35
N TYR A 350 -11.61 -8.25 10.29
CA TYR A 350 -10.47 -8.61 9.47
C TYR A 350 -9.87 -7.36 8.88
N ILE A 351 -8.56 -7.23 9.00
CA ILE A 351 -7.82 -6.10 8.46
C ILE A 351 -6.60 -6.57 7.70
N ILE A 352 -6.39 -5.96 6.54
CA ILE A 352 -5.21 -6.10 5.72
C ILE A 352 -4.42 -4.79 5.84
N ILE A 353 -3.14 -4.84 6.26
CA ILE A 353 -2.25 -3.66 6.31
C ILE A 353 -0.92 -4.00 5.66
N GLY A 354 -0.50 -3.20 4.69
CA GLY A 354 0.79 -3.44 4.06
C GLY A 354 1.29 -2.26 3.25
N SER A 355 2.05 -2.60 2.22
CA SER A 355 2.65 -1.65 1.30
C SER A 355 1.94 -1.61 -0.07
N ALA A 356 1.11 -2.63 -0.37
CA ALA A 356 0.56 -2.91 -1.71
C ALA A 356 -0.61 -2.02 -2.09
N ASN A 357 -0.43 -1.26 -3.17
CA ASN A 357 -1.49 -0.43 -3.73
C ASN A 357 -2.52 -1.27 -4.50
N ILE A 358 -3.74 -0.77 -4.69
CA ILE A 358 -4.70 -1.41 -5.61
C ILE A 358 -4.40 -0.89 -7.02
N ASN A 359 -3.36 -1.48 -7.62
CA ASN A 359 -2.97 -1.33 -9.01
C ASN A 359 -2.25 -2.59 -9.48
N GLN A 360 -2.03 -2.73 -10.80
CA GLN A 360 -1.33 -3.91 -11.33
C GLN A 360 0.04 -4.07 -10.71
N ARG A 361 0.80 -2.98 -10.68
CA ARG A 361 2.16 -2.92 -10.18
C ARG A 361 2.37 -3.55 -8.79
N SER A 362 1.40 -3.44 -7.89
CA SER A 362 1.48 -4.02 -6.54
C SER A 362 0.80 -5.39 -6.39
N MET A 363 -0.08 -5.77 -7.33
CA MET A 363 -0.90 -6.99 -7.26
C MET A 363 -0.40 -8.12 -8.17
N ASP A 364 0.52 -7.80 -9.09
CA ASP A 364 1.02 -8.69 -10.15
C ASP A 364 2.09 -9.69 -9.69
N GLY A 365 2.68 -9.52 -8.50
CA GLY A 365 3.67 -10.47 -7.98
C GLY A 365 5.07 -10.26 -8.54
N SER A 366 5.21 -9.88 -9.80
CA SER A 366 6.47 -9.66 -10.52
C SER A 366 6.90 -8.19 -10.62
N ASP A 367 5.96 -7.25 -10.50
CA ASP A 367 6.20 -5.83 -10.79
C ASP A 367 6.65 -5.00 -9.57
N GLN A 368 6.38 -5.42 -8.34
CA GLN A 368 6.91 -4.80 -7.13
C GLN A 368 6.93 -5.77 -5.97
N TRP A 369 7.97 -5.65 -5.15
CA TRP A 369 8.11 -6.39 -3.91
C TRP A 369 7.32 -5.74 -2.80
N MET A 370 6.35 -6.48 -2.27
CA MET A 370 5.43 -6.00 -1.23
C MET A 370 5.37 -6.99 -0.06
N VAL A 371 5.10 -6.47 1.15
CA VAL A 371 4.70 -7.29 2.30
C VAL A 371 3.44 -6.70 2.90
N GLN A 372 2.57 -7.61 3.32
CA GLN A 372 1.30 -7.31 3.94
C GLN A 372 1.05 -8.27 5.10
N GLY A 373 0.60 -7.72 6.22
CA GLY A 373 0.13 -8.48 7.37
C GLY A 373 -1.39 -8.45 7.42
N ILE A 374 -1.97 -9.57 7.78
CA ILE A 374 -3.41 -9.70 8.02
C ILE A 374 -3.62 -9.94 9.49
N LEU A 375 -4.59 -9.26 10.08
CA LEU A 375 -4.92 -9.41 11.47
C LEU A 375 -6.39 -9.85 11.57
N ARG A 376 -6.62 -10.95 12.28
CA ARG A 376 -7.93 -11.57 12.49
C ARG A 376 -8.17 -11.92 13.94
#